data_AF-A0A354CTI5-F1
#
_entry.id   AF-A0A354CTI5-F1
#
_cell.length_a   1.000
_cell.length_b   1.000
_cell.length_c   1.000
_cell.angle_alpha   90.00
_cell.angle_beta   90.00
_cell.angle_gamma   90.00
#
_symmetry.space_group_name_H-M   'P 1'
#
loop_
_entity.id
_entity.type
_entity.pdbx_description
1 polymer ?
#
loop_
_entity_poly.entity_id
_entity_poly.type
_entity_poly.pdbx_seq_one_letter_code
_entity_poly.pdbx_strand_id
1 'polypeptide(L)'
;DDATAFNGLKKGTIAGKGVVNNRMTNYMFRLLEKAGVPTHYVEELNDRETVVKKVSIVPLEVIVRNTAAGSFSKRMGVEEGTALKCPILEFSYKNDD
;
A
#
# COMPACT_ATOMS: atom_id res chain seq x y z
N ASP A 1 11.49 -4.03 11.11
CA ASP A 1 10.40 -5.04 11.21
C ASP A 1 9.17 -4.48 11.91
N ASP A 2 9.00 -3.17 11.83
CA ASP A 2 8.00 -2.48 12.65
C ASP A 2 6.62 -2.55 12.00
N ALA A 3 5.62 -2.66 12.85
CA ALA A 3 4.22 -2.62 12.50
C ALA A 3 3.54 -1.51 13.29
N THR A 4 2.77 -0.67 12.59
CA THR A 4 2.00 0.42 13.16
C THR A 4 0.54 0.29 12.71
N ALA A 5 -0.40 0.64 13.58
CA ALA A 5 -1.83 0.72 13.28
C ALA A 5 -2.49 1.85 14.08
N PHE A 6 -3.68 2.25 13.66
CA PHE A 6 -4.47 3.33 14.29
C PHE A 6 -3.67 4.63 14.42
N ASN A 7 -3.15 5.15 13.31
CA ASN A 7 -2.31 6.37 13.26
C ASN A 7 -1.14 6.32 14.27
N GLY A 8 -0.50 5.15 14.38
CA GLY A 8 0.65 4.95 15.26
C GLY A 8 0.32 4.74 16.74
N LEU A 9 -0.95 4.70 17.15
CA LEU A 9 -1.35 4.40 18.54
C LEU A 9 -1.01 2.95 18.94
N LYS A 10 -0.97 2.03 17.97
CA LYS A 10 -0.53 0.65 18.19
C LYS A 10 0.78 0.43 17.46
N LYS A 11 1.85 0.11 18.20
CA LYS A 11 3.19 -0.18 17.66
C LYS A 11 3.70 -1.52 18.17
N GLY A 12 4.47 -2.23 17.34
CA GLY A 12 5.15 -3.46 17.73
C GLY A 12 6.10 -3.94 16.64
N THR A 13 6.83 -5.01 16.94
CA THR A 13 7.77 -5.64 16.00
C THR A 13 7.24 -7.01 15.59
N ILE A 14 7.18 -7.28 14.29
CA ILE A 14 6.83 -8.60 13.75
C ILE A 14 8.08 -9.12 13.04
N ALA A 15 8.75 -10.09 13.66
CA ALA A 15 10.00 -10.65 13.14
C ALA A 15 9.81 -11.16 11.69
N GLY A 16 10.69 -10.72 10.78
CA GLY A 16 10.64 -11.10 9.37
C GLY A 16 9.66 -10.31 8.51
N LYS A 17 8.85 -9.39 9.07
CA LYS A 17 7.91 -8.55 8.31
C LYS A 17 8.59 -7.80 7.17
N GLY A 18 9.77 -7.22 7.41
CA GLY A 18 10.52 -6.47 6.39
C GLY A 18 10.93 -7.35 5.21
N VAL A 19 11.33 -8.61 5.49
CA VAL A 19 11.71 -9.56 4.43
C VAL A 19 10.53 -9.91 3.55
N VAL A 20 9.40 -10.25 4.18
CA VAL A 20 8.17 -10.57 3.45
C VAL A 20 7.70 -9.38 2.62
N ASN A 21 7.69 -8.18 3.22
CA ASN A 21 7.27 -6.96 2.53
C ASN A 21 8.17 -6.62 1.34
N ASN A 22 9.49 -6.71 1.49
CA ASN A 22 10.43 -6.42 0.41
C ASN A 22 10.22 -7.37 -0.79
N ARG A 23 10.22 -8.68 -0.54
CA ARG A 23 10.02 -9.71 -1.57
C ARG A 23 8.67 -9.56 -2.29
N MET A 24 7.58 -9.35 -1.53
CA MET A 24 6.25 -9.14 -2.10
C MET A 24 6.18 -7.86 -2.93
N THR A 25 6.78 -6.77 -2.46
CA THR A 25 6.80 -5.48 -3.18
C THR A 25 7.56 -5.59 -4.50
N ASN A 26 8.74 -6.21 -4.49
CA ASN A 26 9.55 -6.45 -5.69
C ASN A 26 8.86 -7.37 -6.70
N TYR A 27 8.13 -8.37 -6.24
CA TYR A 27 7.30 -9.21 -7.11
C TYR A 27 6.18 -8.39 -7.77
N MET A 28 5.43 -7.60 -6.99
CA MET A 28 4.32 -6.80 -7.51
C MET A 28 4.79 -5.72 -8.50
N PHE A 29 5.88 -5.02 -8.22
CA PHE A 29 6.42 -4.02 -9.15
C PHE A 29 6.84 -4.64 -10.48
N ARG A 30 7.51 -5.79 -10.47
CA ARG A 30 7.87 -6.51 -11.71
C ARG A 30 6.65 -6.95 -12.50
N LEU A 31 5.56 -7.36 -11.83
CA LEU A 31 4.29 -7.66 -12.51
C LEU A 31 3.67 -6.42 -13.16
N LEU A 32 3.68 -5.29 -12.45
CA LEU A 32 3.16 -4.02 -12.97
C LEU A 32 3.96 -3.54 -14.19
N GLU A 33 5.29 -3.60 -14.15
CA GLU A 33 6.15 -3.23 -15.28
C GLU A 33 5.95 -4.16 -16.48
N LYS A 34 5.78 -5.47 -16.25
CA LYS A 34 5.42 -6.42 -17.31
C LYS A 34 4.07 -6.09 -17.97
N ALA A 35 3.14 -5.51 -17.22
CA ALA A 35 1.85 -5.03 -17.72
C ALA A 35 1.93 -3.61 -18.34
N GLY A 36 3.13 -3.01 -18.43
CA GLY A 36 3.34 -1.69 -19.02
C GLY A 36 3.09 -0.51 -18.07
N VAL A 37 2.89 -0.76 -16.77
CA VAL A 37 2.72 0.30 -15.77
C VAL A 37 4.10 0.73 -15.27
N PRO A 38 4.52 1.99 -15.48
CA PRO A 38 5.84 2.45 -15.05
C PRO A 38 5.91 2.54 -13.52
N THR A 39 7.02 2.07 -12.96
CA THR A 39 7.27 2.09 -11.52
C THR A 39 8.62 2.70 -11.19
N HIS A 40 8.85 2.99 -9.91
CA HIS A 40 10.15 3.41 -9.42
C HIS A 40 11.13 2.26 -9.18
N TYR A 41 10.70 1.00 -9.32
CA TYR A 41 11.55 -0.16 -9.08
C TYR A 41 12.76 -0.15 -10.04
N VAL A 42 13.91 -0.62 -9.54
CA VAL A 42 15.13 -0.83 -10.34
C VAL A 42 15.61 -2.27 -10.15
N GLU A 43 15.99 -2.65 -8.93
CA GLU A 43 16.47 -4.00 -8.62
C GLU A 43 16.33 -4.33 -7.14
N GLU A 44 16.18 -5.62 -6.84
CA GLU A 44 16.23 -6.16 -5.48
C GLU A 44 17.69 -6.48 -5.12
N LEU A 45 18.22 -5.92 -4.03
CA LEU A 45 19.62 -6.13 -3.62
C LEU A 45 19.78 -7.33 -2.70
N ASN A 46 18.86 -7.46 -1.75
CA ASN A 46 18.81 -8.55 -0.79
C ASN A 46 17.40 -8.64 -0.20
N ASP A 47 17.24 -9.50 0.81
CA ASP A 47 15.96 -9.76 1.46
C ASP A 47 15.28 -8.53 2.07
N ARG A 48 16.00 -7.43 2.33
CA ARG A 48 15.46 -6.25 3.02
C ARG A 48 15.66 -4.93 2.27
N GLU A 49 16.38 -4.94 1.15
CA GLU A 49 16.78 -3.72 0.45
C GLU A 49 16.48 -3.82 -1.05
N THR A 50 16.04 -2.68 -1.61
CA THR A 50 15.65 -2.54 -3.01
C THR A 50 16.10 -1.17 -3.50
N VAL A 51 16.76 -1.14 -4.66
CA VAL A 51 17.10 0.11 -5.34
C VAL A 51 15.86 0.62 -6.07
N VAL A 52 15.58 1.91 -5.90
CA VAL A 52 14.46 2.60 -6.55
C VAL A 52 14.91 3.91 -7.17
N LYS A 53 14.21 4.34 -8.21
CA LYS A 53 14.34 5.68 -8.81
C LYS A 53 13.88 6.71 -7.79
N LYS A 54 14.72 7.74 -7.57
CA LYS A 54 14.35 8.88 -6.74
C LYS A 54 13.22 9.66 -7.41
N VAL A 55 12.17 9.96 -6.65
CA VAL A 55 11.00 10.72 -7.11
C VAL A 55 10.62 11.79 -6.09
N SER A 56 9.93 12.83 -6.55
CA SER A 56 9.20 13.75 -5.67
C SER A 56 7.82 13.17 -5.40
N ILE A 57 7.57 12.74 -4.15
CA ILE A 57 6.28 12.15 -3.77
C ILE A 57 5.21 13.23 -3.82
N VAL A 58 4.14 12.99 -4.58
CA VAL A 58 2.91 13.76 -4.48
C VAL A 58 2.26 13.40 -3.14
N PRO A 59 1.88 14.36 -2.28
CA PRO A 59 1.38 14.10 -0.92
C PRO A 59 -0.08 13.61 -0.92
N LEU A 60 -0.37 12.59 -1.71
CA LEU A 60 -1.69 11.98 -1.84
C LEU A 60 -1.55 10.46 -1.73
N GLU A 61 -2.42 9.86 -0.93
CA GLU A 61 -2.67 8.43 -0.96
C GLU A 61 -3.78 8.16 -1.97
N VAL A 62 -3.46 7.35 -2.98
CA VAL A 62 -4.39 6.93 -4.02
C VAL A 62 -4.91 5.55 -3.67
N ILE A 63 -6.20 5.44 -3.37
CA ILE A 63 -6.82 4.23 -2.83
C ILE A 63 -7.85 3.71 -3.83
N VAL A 64 -7.72 2.45 -4.23
CA VAL A 64 -8.71 1.76 -5.08
C VAL A 64 -9.47 0.74 -4.24
N ARG A 65 -10.80 0.73 -4.36
CA ARG A 65 -11.67 -0.20 -3.64
C ARG A 65 -12.56 -0.95 -4.61
N ASN A 66 -12.45 -2.28 -4.61
CA ASN A 66 -13.38 -3.17 -5.34
C ASN A 66 -14.51 -3.68 -4.44
N THR A 67 -14.28 -3.70 -3.13
CA THR A 67 -15.20 -4.17 -2.09
C THR A 67 -15.21 -3.17 -0.94
N ALA A 68 -16.36 -2.95 -0.32
CA ALA A 68 -16.48 -2.13 0.87
C ALA A 68 -15.74 -2.80 2.05
N ALA A 69 -14.75 -2.11 2.63
CA ALA A 69 -14.00 -2.61 3.78
C ALA A 69 -13.35 -1.47 4.57
N GLY A 70 -12.96 -1.76 5.82
CA GLY A 70 -12.20 -0.86 6.67
C GLY A 70 -12.84 0.52 6.86
N SER A 71 -12.03 1.58 6.75
CA SER A 71 -12.48 2.96 6.98
C SER A 71 -13.61 3.42 6.05
N PHE A 72 -13.69 2.85 4.85
CA PHE A 72 -14.76 3.15 3.89
C PHE A 72 -16.11 2.68 4.41
N SER A 73 -16.22 1.42 4.84
CA SER A 73 -17.45 0.83 5.36
C SER A 73 -17.98 1.64 6.55
N LYS A 74 -17.10 2.02 7.48
CA LYS A 74 -17.45 2.85 8.63
C LYS A 74 -17.94 4.24 8.23
N ARG A 75 -17.29 4.90 7.27
CA ARG A 75 -17.63 6.27 6.83
C ARG A 75 -18.92 6.33 6.02
N MET A 76 -19.14 5.34 5.16
CA MET A 76 -20.27 5.31 4.22
C MET A 76 -21.49 4.58 4.78
N GLY A 77 -21.38 3.93 5.95
CA GLY A 77 -22.47 3.14 6.52
C GLY A 77 -22.81 1.89 5.70
N VAL A 78 -21.82 1.34 4.99
CA VAL A 78 -21.98 0.15 4.14
C VAL A 78 -21.35 -1.04 4.85
N GLU A 79 -22.03 -2.18 4.84
CA GLU A 79 -21.51 -3.42 5.44
C GLU A 79 -20.19 -3.84 4.80
N GLU A 80 -19.23 -4.25 5.64
CA GLU A 80 -17.94 -4.78 5.18
C GLU A 80 -18.13 -6.09 4.39
N GLY A 81 -17.41 -6.22 3.27
CA GLY A 81 -17.59 -7.31 2.32
C GLY A 81 -18.60 -7.02 1.20
N THR A 82 -19.34 -5.91 1.26
CA THR A 82 -20.29 -5.52 0.19
C THR A 82 -19.54 -5.27 -1.12
N ALA A 83 -19.91 -5.99 -2.18
CA ALA A 83 -19.37 -5.80 -3.52
C ALA A 83 -19.79 -4.42 -4.08
N LEU A 84 -18.83 -3.66 -4.60
CA LEU A 84 -19.10 -2.36 -5.19
C LEU A 84 -19.49 -2.51 -6.66
N LYS A 85 -20.39 -1.66 -7.14
CA LYS A 85 -20.88 -1.69 -8.54
C LYS A 85 -19.76 -1.42 -9.56
N CYS A 86 -18.75 -0.65 -9.15
CA CYS A 86 -17.53 -0.40 -9.90
C CYS A 86 -16.39 -0.09 -8.91
N PRO A 87 -15.12 -0.17 -9.35
CA PRO A 87 -14.00 0.25 -8.52
C PRO A 87 -14.13 1.72 -8.13
N ILE A 88 -14.04 2.02 -6.84
CA ILE A 88 -14.02 3.39 -6.33
C ILE A 88 -12.55 3.84 -6.23
N LEU A 89 -12.28 5.04 -6.74
CA LEU A 89 -11.00 5.73 -6.59
C LEU A 89 -11.15 6.85 -5.55
N GLU A 90 -10.38 6.78 -4.46
CA GLU A 90 -10.34 7.78 -3.41
C GLU A 90 -8.95 8.41 -3.29
N PHE A 91 -8.91 9.70 -2.96
CA PHE A 91 -7.69 10.41 -2.63
C PHE A 91 -7.74 10.85 -1.17
N SER A 92 -6.72 10.51 -0.39
CA SER A 92 -6.52 11.04 0.96
C SER A 92 -5.26 11.91 0.97
N TYR A 93 -5.33 13.06 1.64
CA TYR A 93 -4.15 13.89 1.82
C TYR A 93 -3.17 13.18 2.75
N LYS A 94 -1.92 13.02 2.31
CA LYS A 94 -0.87 12.37 3.10
C LYS A 94 -0.34 13.38 4.13
N ASN A 95 -1.04 13.46 5.26
CA ASN A 95 -0.63 14.25 6.42
C ASN A 95 -0.94 13.48 7.69
N ASP A 96 0.08 13.26 8.51
CA ASP A 96 -0.03 12.50 9.77
C ASP A 96 -0.34 13.40 10.98
N ASP A 97 -0.31 14.74 10.80
CA ASP A 97 -0.64 15.76 11.82
C ASP A 97 -2.16 16.00 11.99
#